data_AF-A0A016WRH6-F1
#
_entry.id   AF-A0A016WRH6-F1
#
_cell.length_a   1.000
_cell.length_b   1.000
_cell.length_c   1.000
_cell.angle_alpha   90.00
_cell.angle_beta   90.00
_cell.angle_gamma   90.00
#
_symmetry.space_group_name_H-M   'P 1'
#
loop_
_entity.id
_entity.type
_entity.pdbx_description
1 polymer ?
#
loop_
_entity_poly.entity_id
_entity_poly.type
_entity_poly.pdbx_seq_one_letter_code
_entity_poly.pdbx_strand_id
1 'polypeptide(L)'
;MVVVATSSATGEHRYDVADDSHSAPVRPAAIIALNALHQILLDENDVYLLALLAPLADCEDDLGDEETQKLPLRLQYYEGKREDSVEVRQKLVEALYQLCATKHGREHLREKGAYAILRELDKATEGPAGFQPGMVNESGMKLLAAQQEHTLHALIGILIRHEDEMAIDVNVESLRSLQ
;
A
#
# COMPACT_ATOMS: atom_id res chain seq x y z
N MET A 1 34.80 -36.70 -68.94
CA MET A 1 33.59 -37.50 -68.67
C MET A 1 32.60 -36.57 -67.96
N VAL A 2 31.52 -36.20 -68.70
CA VAL A 2 30.19 -35.73 -68.23
C VAL A 2 30.16 -34.43 -67.40
N VAL A 3 29.33 -33.40 -67.60
CA VAL A 3 28.45 -32.81 -68.63
C VAL A 3 28.01 -31.47 -67.99
N VAL A 4 27.87 -30.44 -68.82
CA VAL A 4 27.34 -29.09 -68.54
C VAL A 4 25.82 -29.10 -68.31
N ALA A 5 25.27 -28.23 -67.44
CA ALA A 5 24.00 -27.47 -67.57
C ALA A 5 23.60 -26.86 -66.20
N THR A 6 23.66 -25.55 -65.95
CA THR A 6 22.69 -24.44 -66.26
C THR A 6 21.30 -24.52 -65.62
N SER A 7 20.80 -23.34 -65.23
CA SER A 7 19.40 -22.93 -64.97
C SER A 7 19.02 -22.86 -63.47
N SER A 8 18.88 -21.67 -62.86
CA SER A 8 17.86 -20.61 -63.02
C SER A 8 16.53 -20.93 -62.34
N ALA A 9 16.07 -19.93 -61.57
CA ALA A 9 14.69 -19.56 -61.25
C ALA A 9 14.01 -20.12 -59.98
N THR A 10 13.42 -19.14 -59.27
CA THR A 10 12.11 -19.16 -58.58
C THR A 10 11.96 -19.85 -57.23
N GLY A 11 11.49 -19.08 -56.25
CA GLY A 11 11.02 -19.59 -54.97
C GLY A 11 10.64 -18.45 -54.03
N GLU A 12 9.51 -17.80 -54.29
CA GLU A 12 8.76 -17.04 -53.28
C GLU A 12 8.64 -17.87 -51.99
N HIS A 13 9.12 -17.35 -50.86
CA HIS A 13 8.61 -17.79 -49.56
C HIS A 13 7.84 -16.62 -48.93
N ARG A 14 6.60 -16.50 -49.42
CA ARG A 14 5.36 -16.40 -48.65
C ARG A 14 5.56 -15.98 -47.18
N TYR A 15 5.03 -14.81 -46.85
CA TYR A 15 4.77 -14.40 -45.49
C TYR A 15 3.90 -15.45 -44.80
N ASP A 16 4.51 -16.28 -43.95
CA ASP A 16 3.77 -17.04 -42.96
C ASP A 16 3.46 -16.10 -41.79
N VAL A 17 2.25 -15.54 -41.86
CA VAL A 17 1.53 -15.00 -40.71
C VAL A 17 1.26 -16.18 -39.78
N ALA A 18 2.20 -16.42 -38.85
CA ALA A 18 1.91 -17.20 -37.67
C ALA A 18 1.23 -16.26 -36.67
N ASP A 19 -0.09 -16.22 -36.81
CA ASP A 19 -1.03 -15.82 -35.78
C ASP A 19 -0.86 -16.72 -34.53
N ASP A 20 -1.15 -16.09 -33.39
CA ASP A 20 -1.48 -16.66 -32.11
C ASP A 20 -0.38 -17.34 -31.27
N SER A 21 0.02 -16.66 -30.20
CA SER A 21 -0.17 -17.24 -28.85
C SER A 21 0.16 -16.21 -27.76
N HIS A 22 -0.92 -15.72 -27.15
CA HIS A 22 -1.02 -15.44 -25.72
C HIS A 22 0.07 -14.55 -25.10
N SER A 23 -0.29 -13.28 -24.86
CA SER A 23 0.38 -12.47 -23.84
C SER A 23 0.34 -13.23 -22.51
N ALA A 24 1.47 -13.81 -22.11
CA ALA A 24 1.61 -14.47 -20.83
C ALA A 24 1.17 -13.49 -19.71
N PRO A 25 0.37 -13.94 -18.72
CA PRO A 25 0.00 -13.07 -17.62
C PRO A 25 1.25 -12.85 -16.78
N VAL A 26 1.91 -11.69 -16.91
CA VAL A 26 3.06 -11.29 -16.07
C VAL A 26 2.63 -10.99 -14.61
N ARG A 27 1.36 -11.21 -14.26
CA ARG A 27 0.73 -10.72 -13.03
C ARG A 27 0.76 -11.63 -11.78
N PRO A 28 0.81 -12.98 -11.84
CA PRO A 28 0.74 -13.78 -10.62
C PRO A 28 2.06 -13.79 -9.83
N ALA A 29 3.22 -13.74 -10.48
CA ALA A 29 4.51 -13.78 -9.78
C ALA A 29 4.75 -12.57 -8.87
N ALA A 30 4.34 -11.36 -9.31
CA ALA A 30 4.52 -10.13 -8.53
C ALA A 30 3.63 -10.10 -7.27
N ILE A 31 2.37 -10.56 -7.36
CA ILE A 31 1.46 -10.63 -6.22
C ILE A 31 1.89 -11.71 -5.23
N ILE A 32 2.36 -12.87 -5.73
CA ILE A 32 2.91 -13.94 -4.89
C ILE A 32 4.16 -13.46 -4.14
N ALA A 33 5.04 -12.71 -4.81
CA ALA A 33 6.22 -12.12 -4.18
C ALA A 33 5.85 -11.10 -3.09
N LEU A 34 4.82 -10.28 -3.31
CA LEU A 34 4.37 -9.29 -2.33
C LEU A 34 3.76 -9.92 -1.07
N ASN A 35 2.93 -10.95 -1.22
CA ASN A 35 2.35 -11.68 -0.08
C ASN A 35 3.42 -12.32 0.80
N ALA A 36 4.47 -12.89 0.20
CA ALA A 36 5.59 -13.46 0.93
C ALA A 36 6.42 -12.37 1.63
N LEU A 37 6.60 -11.22 1.00
CA LEU A 37 7.37 -10.11 1.57
C LEU A 37 6.68 -9.48 2.79
N HIS A 38 5.38 -9.24 2.72
CA HIS A 38 4.64 -8.64 3.85
C HIS A 38 4.63 -9.54 5.08
N GLN A 39 4.60 -10.86 4.91
CA GLN A 39 4.74 -11.80 6.04
C GLN A 39 6.11 -11.70 6.72
N ILE A 40 7.18 -11.40 5.96
CA ILE A 40 8.52 -11.23 6.51
C ILE A 40 8.66 -9.86 7.19
N LEU A 41 8.12 -8.80 6.59
CA LEU A 41 8.18 -7.44 7.15
C LEU A 41 7.28 -7.29 8.38
N LEU A 42 6.13 -7.97 8.40
CA LEU A 42 5.16 -7.98 9.48
C LEU A 42 5.24 -9.33 10.20
N ASP A 43 6.41 -9.58 10.78
CA ASP A 43 6.66 -10.75 11.61
C ASP A 43 6.12 -10.54 13.03
N GLU A 44 6.19 -11.58 13.85
CA GLU A 44 5.69 -11.58 15.23
C GLU A 44 6.46 -10.64 16.16
N ASN A 45 7.67 -10.20 15.78
CA ASN A 45 8.49 -9.30 16.61
C ASN A 45 8.06 -7.85 16.49
N ASP A 46 7.22 -7.53 15.50
CA ASP A 46 6.67 -6.19 15.22
C ASP A 46 7.72 -5.08 15.05
N VAL A 47 9.01 -5.40 14.91
CA VAL A 47 10.09 -4.39 14.95
C VAL A 47 9.92 -3.37 13.82
N TYR A 48 9.58 -3.85 12.62
CA TYR A 48 9.36 -2.99 11.47
C TYR A 48 8.07 -2.18 11.60
N LEU A 49 6.96 -2.81 11.99
CA LEU A 49 5.68 -2.11 12.20
C LEU A 49 5.82 -1.03 13.28
N LEU A 50 6.48 -1.35 14.38
CA LEU A 50 6.77 -0.42 15.46
C LEU A 50 7.58 0.78 14.96
N ALA A 51 8.60 0.56 14.12
CA ALA A 51 9.40 1.64 13.55
C ALA A 51 8.58 2.58 12.65
N LEU A 52 7.48 2.09 12.06
CA LEU A 52 6.55 2.92 11.29
C LEU A 52 5.54 3.66 12.19
N LEU A 53 5.03 3.00 13.23
CA LEU A 53 3.97 3.55 14.10
C LEU A 53 4.51 4.53 15.16
N ALA A 54 5.67 4.26 15.74
CA ALA A 54 6.20 5.10 16.84
C ALA A 54 6.38 6.57 16.45
N PRO A 55 6.92 6.93 15.27
CA PRO A 55 7.03 8.34 14.87
C PRO A 55 5.67 8.98 14.55
N LEU A 56 4.59 8.19 14.43
CA LEU A 56 3.23 8.68 14.21
C LEU A 56 2.43 8.82 15.52
N ALA A 57 2.91 8.24 16.62
CA ALA A 57 2.27 8.29 17.94
C ALA A 57 2.72 9.52 18.74
N ASP A 58 1.87 9.98 19.65
CA ASP A 58 2.18 11.01 20.64
C ASP A 58 1.74 10.56 22.04
N CYS A 59 2.44 10.98 23.09
CA CYS A 59 2.02 10.68 24.47
C CYS A 59 0.71 11.37 24.87
N GLU A 60 0.25 12.40 24.14
CA GLU A 60 -1.07 13.02 24.36
C GLU A 60 -2.21 12.32 23.59
N ASP A 61 -1.93 11.26 22.84
CA ASP A 61 -2.94 10.52 22.08
C ASP A 61 -3.98 9.91 23.05
N ASP A 62 -5.27 10.12 22.79
CA ASP A 62 -6.37 9.64 23.63
C ASP A 62 -6.74 8.20 23.25
N LEU A 63 -5.99 7.25 23.80
CA LEU A 63 -6.14 5.81 23.56
C LEU A 63 -6.80 5.14 24.75
N GLY A 64 -7.90 4.42 24.51
CA GLY A 64 -8.54 3.62 25.55
C GLY A 64 -7.69 2.41 25.97
N ASP A 65 -8.01 1.79 27.11
CA ASP A 65 -7.29 0.62 27.62
C ASP A 65 -7.26 -0.55 26.62
N GLU A 66 -8.39 -0.84 25.98
CA GLU A 66 -8.48 -1.92 24.98
C GLU A 66 -7.66 -1.62 23.71
N GLU A 67 -7.55 -0.35 23.32
CA GLU A 67 -6.76 0.06 22.17
C GLU A 67 -5.27 -0.03 22.50
N THR A 68 -4.89 0.44 23.68
CA THR A 68 -3.53 0.38 24.20
C THR A 68 -3.04 -1.05 24.32
N GLN A 69 -3.86 -1.98 24.83
CA GLN A 69 -3.49 -3.39 24.98
C GLN A 69 -3.17 -4.09 23.65
N LYS A 70 -3.74 -3.63 22.54
CA LYS A 70 -3.46 -4.19 21.20
C LYS A 70 -2.11 -3.73 20.64
N LEU A 71 -1.60 -2.58 21.09
CA LEU A 71 -0.38 -2.03 20.55
C LEU A 71 0.83 -2.93 20.87
N PRO A 72 1.88 -2.92 20.02
CA PRO A 72 3.17 -3.50 20.38
C PRO A 72 3.65 -2.97 21.74
N LEU A 73 4.27 -3.82 22.55
CA LEU A 73 4.59 -3.54 23.97
C LEU A 73 5.28 -2.17 24.20
N ARG A 74 6.16 -1.75 23.28
CA ARG A 74 6.87 -0.47 23.37
C ARG A 74 5.97 0.77 23.18
N LEU A 75 4.82 0.62 22.53
CA LEU A 75 3.84 1.70 22.36
C LEU A 75 2.82 1.77 23.50
N GLN A 76 2.64 0.70 24.27
CA GLN A 76 1.71 0.69 25.40
C GLN A 76 2.11 1.67 26.52
N TYR A 77 3.40 2.01 26.59
CA TYR A 77 3.98 2.93 27.56
C TYR A 77 4.77 4.04 26.85
N TYR A 78 4.28 4.49 25.70
CA TYR A 78 4.97 5.49 24.90
C TYR A 78 4.90 6.87 25.54
N GLU A 79 6.07 7.45 25.86
CA GLU A 79 6.20 8.82 26.37
C GLU A 79 6.81 9.78 25.33
N GLY A 80 6.93 9.33 24.07
CA GLY A 80 7.53 10.11 23.00
C GLY A 80 6.56 11.11 22.37
N LYS A 81 7.09 11.88 21.41
CA LYS A 81 6.33 12.82 20.59
C LYS A 81 6.30 12.38 19.15
N ARG A 82 5.24 12.80 18.45
CA ARG A 82 5.08 12.59 17.03
C ARG A 82 6.21 13.28 16.27
N GLU A 83 6.65 12.67 15.17
CA GLU A 83 7.65 13.25 14.27
C GLU A 83 7.18 14.62 13.79
N ASP A 84 8.01 15.65 13.91
CA ASP A 84 7.66 17.03 13.55
C ASP A 84 7.49 17.21 12.04
N SER A 85 8.32 16.51 11.26
CA SER A 85 8.32 16.61 9.81
C SER A 85 7.06 16.01 9.19
N VAL A 86 6.21 16.88 8.64
CA VAL A 86 5.00 16.49 7.89
C VAL A 86 5.34 15.52 6.76
N GLU A 87 6.43 15.78 6.02
CA GLU A 87 6.87 14.96 4.90
C GLU A 87 7.27 13.54 5.35
N VAL A 88 7.92 13.40 6.51
CA VAL A 88 8.26 12.08 7.05
C VAL A 88 7.00 11.34 7.46
N ARG A 89 6.07 12.00 8.16
CA ARG A 89 4.77 11.40 8.51
C ARG A 89 4.01 10.92 7.28
N GLN A 90 4.02 11.69 6.20
CA GLN A 90 3.42 11.29 4.91
C GLN A 90 4.00 9.98 4.40
N LYS A 91 5.33 9.86 4.38
CA LYS A 91 6.00 8.65 3.88
C LYS A 91 5.72 7.42 4.75
N LEU A 92 5.57 7.61 6.05
CA LEU A 92 5.19 6.53 6.97
C LEU A 92 3.74 6.08 6.73
N VAL A 93 2.81 7.02 6.54
CA VAL A 93 1.41 6.70 6.19
C VAL A 93 1.31 6.01 4.83
N GLU A 94 2.05 6.47 3.82
CA GLU A 94 2.14 5.80 2.51
C GLU A 94 2.68 4.37 2.64
N ALA A 95 3.70 4.15 3.47
CA ALA A 95 4.26 2.83 3.71
C ALA A 95 3.24 1.88 4.37
N LEU A 96 2.52 2.35 5.39
CA LEU A 96 1.43 1.59 6.00
C LEU A 96 0.31 1.28 5.00
N TYR A 97 -0.02 2.23 4.12
CA TYR A 97 -0.98 2.02 3.05
C TYR A 97 -0.55 0.93 2.06
N GLN A 98 0.74 0.88 1.70
CA GLN A 98 1.27 -0.21 0.86
C GLN A 98 1.16 -1.58 1.54
N LEU A 99 1.41 -1.67 2.85
CA LEU A 99 1.27 -2.92 3.60
C LEU A 99 -0.17 -3.48 3.55
N CYS A 100 -1.17 -2.61 3.49
CA CYS A 100 -2.58 -2.97 3.32
C CYS A 100 -2.95 -3.58 1.95
N ALA A 101 -2.03 -3.63 0.99
CA ALA A 101 -2.27 -4.27 -0.31
C ALA A 101 -2.55 -5.78 -0.19
N THR A 102 -2.12 -6.40 0.91
CA THR A 102 -2.29 -7.84 1.18
C THR A 102 -3.23 -8.08 2.35
N LYS A 103 -3.94 -9.22 2.35
CA LYS A 103 -4.80 -9.62 3.47
C LYS A 103 -4.01 -9.69 4.79
N HIS A 104 -2.85 -10.35 4.78
CA HIS A 104 -1.94 -10.45 5.93
C HIS A 104 -1.64 -9.08 6.54
N GLY A 105 -1.22 -8.11 5.71
CA GLY A 105 -0.91 -6.77 6.20
C GLY A 105 -2.11 -6.06 6.83
N ARG A 106 -3.30 -6.16 6.23
CA ARG A 106 -4.51 -5.56 6.82
C ARG A 106 -4.88 -6.19 8.15
N GLU A 107 -4.84 -7.53 8.25
CA GLU A 107 -5.12 -8.25 9.50
C GLU A 107 -4.11 -7.87 10.59
N HIS A 108 -2.81 -7.96 10.28
CA HIS A 108 -1.73 -7.65 11.22
C HIS A 108 -1.79 -6.21 11.72
N LEU A 109 -2.04 -5.22 10.85
CA LEU A 109 -2.17 -3.82 11.25
C LEU A 109 -3.39 -3.59 12.17
N ARG A 110 -4.53 -4.26 11.93
CA ARG A 110 -5.71 -4.19 12.80
C ARG A 110 -5.44 -4.83 14.16
N GLU A 111 -4.84 -6.01 14.17
CA GLU A 111 -4.50 -6.75 15.39
C GLU A 111 -3.54 -5.97 16.28
N LYS A 112 -2.60 -5.23 15.69
CA LYS A 112 -1.60 -4.42 16.39
C LYS A 112 -2.06 -2.99 16.69
N GLY A 113 -3.36 -2.69 16.57
CA GLY A 113 -3.94 -1.42 16.99
C GLY A 113 -3.57 -0.21 16.13
N ALA A 114 -3.06 -0.40 14.90
CA ALA A 114 -2.60 0.71 14.04
C ALA A 114 -3.71 1.74 13.74
N TYR A 115 -4.97 1.31 13.67
CA TYR A 115 -6.13 2.20 13.50
C TYR A 115 -6.18 3.31 14.55
N ALA A 116 -5.93 2.99 15.83
CA ALA A 116 -6.07 3.95 16.91
C ALA A 116 -5.03 5.07 16.78
N ILE A 117 -3.76 4.72 16.49
CA ILE A 117 -2.69 5.69 16.24
C ILE A 117 -3.01 6.58 15.03
N LEU A 118 -3.51 6.01 13.94
CA LEU A 118 -3.84 6.76 12.72
C LEU A 118 -5.03 7.70 12.92
N ARG A 119 -6.02 7.31 13.74
CA ARG A 119 -7.14 8.17 14.13
C ARG A 119 -6.67 9.37 14.95
N GLU A 120 -5.81 9.17 15.94
CA GLU A 120 -5.29 10.28 16.75
C GLU A 120 -4.37 11.19 15.92
N LEU A 121 -3.59 10.63 14.99
CA LEU A 121 -2.84 11.40 14.00
C LEU A 121 -3.77 12.30 13.16
N ASP A 122 -4.88 11.75 12.65
CA ASP A 122 -5.86 12.48 11.83
C ASP A 122 -6.48 13.65 12.61
N LYS A 123 -6.97 13.39 13.83
CA LYS A 123 -7.49 14.42 14.75
C LYS A 123 -6.46 15.53 15.02
N ALA A 124 -5.19 15.18 15.24
CA ALA A 124 -4.13 16.14 15.49
C ALA A 124 -3.82 17.00 14.26
N THR A 125 -4.02 16.47 13.05
CA THR A 125 -3.84 17.23 11.79
C THR A 125 -5.03 18.10 11.42
N GLU A 126 -6.24 17.79 11.88
CA GLU A 126 -7.46 18.60 11.67
C GLU A 126 -7.56 19.83 12.61
N GLY A 127 -6.75 19.90 13.67
CA GLY A 127 -6.78 20.99 14.66
C GLY A 127 -6.20 22.34 14.16
N PRO A 128 -6.39 23.45 14.92
CA PRO A 128 -5.94 24.80 14.55
C PRO A 128 -4.42 25.00 14.42
N ALA A 129 -3.63 23.95 14.67
CA ALA A 129 -2.18 23.91 14.47
C ALA A 129 -1.79 23.30 13.10
N GLY A 130 -2.73 22.65 12.40
CA GLY A 130 -2.57 22.22 11.02
C GLY A 130 -2.65 23.44 10.10
N PHE A 131 -1.52 23.84 9.52
CA PHE A 131 -1.42 24.92 8.54
C PHE A 131 -1.57 26.35 9.11
N GLN A 132 -0.44 27.01 9.40
CA GLN A 132 -0.40 28.48 9.42
C GLN A 132 -0.25 28.97 7.97
N PRO A 133 -1.25 29.68 7.39
CA PRO A 133 -1.12 30.25 6.06
C PRO A 133 -0.09 31.37 6.11
N GLY A 134 1.04 31.21 5.41
CA GLY A 134 1.99 32.31 5.22
C GLY A 134 3.48 31.98 5.28
N MET A 135 3.89 30.73 5.51
CA MET A 135 5.31 30.35 5.44
C MET A 135 5.48 29.13 4.53
N VAL A 136 6.29 29.30 3.49
CA VAL A 136 6.72 28.37 2.43
C VAL A 136 5.80 28.17 1.23
N ASN A 137 6.46 28.14 0.07
CA ASN A 137 6.00 28.14 -1.32
C ASN A 137 4.73 27.29 -1.53
N GLU A 138 3.59 27.98 -1.59
CA GLU A 138 2.24 27.45 -1.31
C GLU A 138 1.71 26.41 -2.30
N SER A 139 2.37 26.19 -3.45
CA SER A 139 1.82 25.36 -4.53
C SER A 139 2.19 23.87 -4.42
N GLY A 140 3.38 23.54 -3.90
CA GLY A 140 3.82 22.15 -3.75
C GLY A 140 3.32 21.50 -2.46
N MET A 141 3.50 22.19 -1.33
CA MET A 141 3.14 21.68 0.00
C MET A 141 1.64 21.52 0.19
N LYS A 142 0.81 22.37 -0.45
CA LYS A 142 -0.66 22.26 -0.39
C LYS A 142 -1.19 21.06 -1.15
N LEU A 143 -0.54 20.68 -2.26
CA LEU A 143 -0.87 19.47 -3.01
C LEU A 143 -0.48 18.21 -2.22
N LEU A 144 0.70 18.21 -1.59
CA LEU A 144 1.17 17.11 -0.75
C LEU A 144 0.30 16.94 0.51
N ALA A 145 -0.10 18.04 1.15
CA ALA A 145 -1.01 18.01 2.29
C ALA A 145 -2.40 17.47 1.90
N ALA A 146 -2.97 17.91 0.78
CA ALA A 146 -4.26 17.38 0.30
C ALA A 146 -4.18 15.89 -0.08
N GLN A 147 -3.09 15.46 -0.71
CA GLN A 147 -2.88 14.04 -1.04
C GLN A 147 -2.68 13.17 0.22
N GLN A 148 -2.08 13.73 1.28
CA GLN A 148 -1.95 13.08 2.57
C GLN A 148 -3.30 12.86 3.23
N GLU A 149 -4.17 13.88 3.27
CA GLU A 149 -5.54 13.73 3.80
C GLU A 149 -6.22 12.55 3.11
N HIS A 150 -6.20 12.48 1.78
CA HIS A 150 -6.81 11.37 1.05
C HIS A 150 -6.21 10.00 1.38
N THR A 151 -4.90 9.90 1.56
CA THR A 151 -4.22 8.61 1.84
C THR A 151 -4.46 8.13 3.27
N LEU A 152 -4.36 9.04 4.25
CA LEU A 152 -4.64 8.74 5.66
C LEU A 152 -6.09 8.32 5.85
N HIS A 153 -7.05 9.07 5.31
CA HIS A 153 -8.47 8.74 5.37
C HIS A 153 -8.77 7.40 4.68
N ALA A 154 -8.15 7.12 3.53
CA ALA A 154 -8.29 5.83 2.86
C ALA A 154 -7.74 4.68 3.72
N LEU A 155 -6.58 4.87 4.35
CA LEU A 155 -5.99 3.88 5.25
C LEU A 155 -6.87 3.62 6.47
N ILE A 156 -7.38 4.67 7.12
CA ILE A 156 -8.34 4.58 8.22
C ILE A 156 -9.58 3.79 7.78
N GLY A 157 -10.15 4.12 6.61
CA GLY A 157 -11.31 3.44 6.03
C GLY A 157 -11.07 1.97 5.65
N ILE A 158 -9.82 1.58 5.39
CA ILE A 158 -9.43 0.17 5.20
C ILE A 158 -9.37 -0.57 6.54
N LEU A 159 -8.80 0.07 7.56
CA LEU A 159 -8.55 -0.57 8.86
C LEU A 159 -9.78 -0.62 9.76
N ILE A 160 -10.75 0.28 9.60
CA ILE A 160 -12.01 0.25 10.37
C ILE A 160 -12.94 -0.90 9.98
N ARG A 161 -12.85 -1.41 8.75
CA ARG A 161 -13.67 -2.51 8.24
C ARG A 161 -12.93 -3.83 8.40
N HIS A 162 -13.62 -4.86 8.88
CA HIS A 162 -13.06 -6.21 8.99
C HIS A 162 -12.96 -6.90 7.62
N GLU A 163 -12.11 -7.92 7.49
CA GLU A 163 -11.85 -8.59 6.20
C GLU A 163 -13.10 -9.25 5.60
N ASP A 164 -13.98 -9.80 6.43
CA ASP A 164 -15.25 -10.39 6.06
C ASP A 164 -16.22 -9.37 5.43
N GLU A 165 -16.19 -8.11 5.88
CA GLU A 165 -16.95 -7.01 5.26
C GLU A 165 -16.37 -6.57 3.90
N MET A 166 -15.09 -6.85 3.66
CA MET A 166 -14.39 -6.54 2.40
C MET A 166 -14.40 -7.70 1.41
N ALA A 167 -14.90 -8.87 1.81
CA ALA A 167 -14.91 -10.06 0.96
C ALA A 167 -15.83 -9.83 -0.25
N ILE A 168 -15.25 -9.96 -1.45
CA ILE A 168 -16.02 -9.95 -2.69
C ILE A 168 -16.65 -11.34 -2.82
N ASP A 169 -17.98 -11.40 -2.92
CA ASP A 169 -18.67 -12.67 -3.20
C ASP A 169 -18.11 -13.25 -4.51
N VAL A 170 -17.71 -14.52 -4.49
CA VAL A 170 -17.11 -15.20 -5.64
C VAL A 170 -18.06 -15.20 -6.85
N ASN A 171 -19.36 -15.03 -6.60
CA ASN A 171 -20.41 -15.02 -7.61
C ASN A 171 -20.73 -13.62 -8.19
N VAL A 172 -20.09 -12.53 -7.76
CA VAL A 172 -20.24 -11.25 -8.46
C VAL A 172 -19.39 -11.23 -9.72
N GLU A 173 -20.05 -11.17 -10.86
CA GLU A 173 -19.42 -10.92 -12.16
C GLU A 173 -18.63 -9.61 -12.10
N SER A 174 -17.39 -9.65 -12.62
CA SER A 174 -16.55 -8.47 -12.69
C SER A 174 -17.25 -7.40 -13.54
N LEU A 175 -17.21 -6.13 -13.14
CA LEU A 175 -17.76 -5.05 -13.99
C LEU A 175 -17.12 -4.98 -15.40
N ARG A 176 -15.96 -5.63 -15.57
CA ARG A 176 -15.29 -5.79 -16.87
C ARG A 176 -15.98 -6.79 -17.81
N SER A 177 -16.82 -7.69 -17.29
CA SER A 177 -17.61 -8.63 -18.10
C SER A 177 -18.95 -8.05 -18.56
N LEU A 178 -19.28 -6.82 -18.14
CA LEU A 178 -20.49 -6.10 -18.53
C LEU A 178 -20.29 -5.17 -19.76
N GLN A 179 -19.17 -5.30 -20.49
CA GLN A 179 -18.89 -4.55 -21.72
C GLN A 179 -19.13 -5.37 -22.99
#